data_AF-A0A097PR67-F1
#
_entry.id   AF-A0A097PR67-F1
#
_cell.length_a   1.000
_cell.length_b   1.000
_cell.length_c   1.000
_cell.angle_alpha   90.00
_cell.angle_beta   90.00
_cell.angle_gamma   90.00
#
_symmetry.space_group_name_H-M   'P 1'
#
loop_
_entity.id
_entity.type
_entity.pdbx_description
1 polymer ?
#
loop_
_entity_poly.entity_id
_entity_poly.type
_entity_poly.pdbx_seq_one_letter_code
_entity_poly.pdbx_strand_id
1 'polypeptide(L)'
;MVVVAKQVEAFIREFFDQNPLSQIGLISIRNGVAQCLTDLGGSPESHIKVLMGKLECAGEASLQNALELVHEQLDQIPSYGHREVIILYSALSTCDPGDVMETIQKCKNSKIRCSVIGLSAELYICKYLCQETGGLYSVALDEAHLKELILEHAPPPPAIAEFAIANLIKMGFPQRAAEGVISICSCHKEAKFGGGYTCPRCKARVCELPTECRICGLTLVSSPHLARSYHHLFPVTPFDDVAPLVPNHRRPKTCFGCQQSLLNPGNIPGRCVTCPKCKQFFCLDCDIYIHESLHNCPGCEGLR
;
A
#
# COMPACT_ATOMS: atom_id res chain seq x y z
N MET A 1 -0.90 0.92 -22.68
CA MET A 1 -1.96 0.67 -21.67
C MET A 1 -1.87 -0.69 -21.01
N VAL A 2 -1.68 -1.80 -21.73
CA VAL A 2 -1.46 -3.13 -21.10
C VAL A 2 -0.30 -3.10 -20.09
N VAL A 3 0.77 -2.35 -20.41
CA VAL A 3 1.88 -2.10 -19.48
C VAL A 3 1.39 -1.44 -18.19
N VAL A 4 0.71 -0.30 -18.28
CA VAL A 4 0.15 0.42 -17.11
C VAL A 4 -0.78 -0.49 -16.30
N ALA A 5 -1.66 -1.25 -16.97
CA ALA A 5 -2.56 -2.21 -16.33
C ALA A 5 -1.80 -3.25 -15.50
N LYS A 6 -0.73 -3.83 -16.07
CA LYS A 6 0.12 -4.81 -15.38
C LYS A 6 0.87 -4.20 -14.20
N GLN A 7 1.37 -2.96 -14.32
CA GLN A 7 2.04 -2.29 -13.21
C GLN A 7 1.05 -1.95 -12.08
N VAL A 8 -0.18 -1.52 -12.42
CA VAL A 8 -1.25 -1.29 -11.44
C VAL A 8 -1.72 -2.61 -10.80
N GLU A 9 -1.78 -3.71 -11.54
CA GLU A 9 -2.06 -5.04 -10.97
C GLU A 9 -1.00 -5.44 -9.94
N ALA A 10 0.28 -5.26 -10.27
CA ALA A 10 1.38 -5.53 -9.34
C ALA A 10 1.28 -4.64 -8.09
N PHE A 11 0.98 -3.35 -8.27
CA PHE A 11 0.75 -2.41 -7.18
C PHE A 11 -0.42 -2.79 -6.28
N ILE A 12 -1.57 -3.18 -6.83
CA ILE A 12 -2.73 -3.58 -6.03
C ILE A 12 -2.36 -4.75 -5.12
N ARG A 13 -1.63 -5.75 -5.64
CA ARG A 13 -1.19 -6.90 -4.83
C ARG A 13 -0.23 -6.48 -3.73
N GLU A 14 0.81 -5.71 -4.07
CA GLU A 14 1.80 -5.23 -3.09
C GLU A 14 1.15 -4.34 -2.02
N PHE A 15 0.29 -3.40 -2.45
CA PHE A 15 -0.40 -2.47 -1.56
C PHE A 15 -1.25 -3.20 -0.52
N PHE A 16 -1.99 -4.24 -0.89
CA PHE A 16 -2.80 -5.02 0.05
C PHE A 16 -2.00 -5.99 0.91
N ASP A 17 -0.79 -6.38 0.49
CA ASP A 17 0.10 -7.18 1.33
C ASP A 17 0.65 -6.33 2.49
N GLN A 18 1.14 -5.14 2.15
CA GLN A 18 1.68 -4.14 3.08
C GLN A 18 0.58 -3.47 3.94
N ASN A 19 -0.56 -3.15 3.32
CA ASN A 19 -1.68 -2.41 3.93
C ASN A 19 -2.99 -3.19 3.84
N PRO A 20 -3.14 -4.28 4.60
CA PRO A 20 -4.35 -5.09 4.52
C PRO A 20 -5.61 -4.33 4.95
N LEU A 21 -5.51 -3.34 5.83
CA LEU A 21 -6.68 -2.58 6.30
C LEU A 21 -7.13 -1.46 5.37
N SER A 22 -6.31 -1.11 4.39
CA SER A 22 -6.59 -0.03 3.45
C SER A 22 -7.65 -0.44 2.43
N GLN A 23 -8.15 0.54 1.68
CA GLN A 23 -9.12 0.32 0.61
C GLN A 23 -8.60 0.99 -0.66
N ILE A 24 -8.88 0.37 -1.81
CA ILE A 24 -8.59 0.93 -3.13
C ILE A 24 -9.90 1.15 -3.86
N GLY A 25 -9.99 2.25 -4.61
CA GLY A 25 -11.01 2.50 -5.62
C GLY A 25 -10.32 2.78 -6.96
N LEU A 26 -10.93 2.39 -8.06
CA LEU A 26 -10.39 2.61 -9.41
C LEU A 26 -11.31 3.54 -10.17
N ILE A 27 -10.74 4.60 -10.73
CA ILE A 27 -11.45 5.59 -11.56
C ILE A 27 -10.74 5.67 -12.90
N SER A 28 -11.52 5.72 -13.97
CA SER A 28 -11.03 5.96 -15.32
C SER A 28 -11.42 7.37 -15.76
N ILE A 29 -10.47 8.07 -16.38
CA ILE A 29 -10.70 9.37 -17.01
C ILE A 29 -10.65 9.14 -18.51
N ARG A 30 -11.78 9.32 -19.20
CA ARG A 30 -11.89 9.12 -20.66
C ARG A 30 -13.02 9.94 -21.23
N ASN A 31 -12.93 10.32 -22.51
CA ASN A 31 -13.97 11.07 -23.22
C ASN A 31 -14.44 12.34 -22.47
N GLY A 32 -13.54 13.02 -21.77
CA GLY A 32 -13.83 14.21 -20.96
C GLY A 32 -14.63 13.94 -19.68
N VAL A 33 -14.84 12.67 -19.29
CA VAL A 33 -15.60 12.30 -18.10
C VAL A 33 -14.79 11.38 -17.17
N ALA A 34 -15.09 11.43 -15.89
CA ALA A 34 -14.59 10.48 -14.89
C ALA A 34 -15.64 9.39 -14.63
N GLN A 35 -15.21 8.13 -14.64
CA GLN A 35 -16.07 6.98 -14.41
C GLN A 35 -15.46 6.10 -13.31
N CYS A 36 -16.23 5.82 -12.27
CA CYS A 36 -15.83 4.85 -11.26
C CYS A 36 -15.88 3.43 -11.87
N LEU A 37 -14.72 2.76 -11.90
CA LEU A 37 -14.61 1.37 -12.34
C LEU A 37 -14.92 0.41 -11.21
N THR A 38 -14.42 0.70 -10.01
CA THR A 38 -14.69 -0.04 -8.77
C THR A 38 -14.79 0.92 -7.60
N ASP A 39 -15.81 0.72 -6.76
CA ASP A 39 -15.94 1.43 -5.48
C ASP A 39 -14.78 1.11 -4.53
N LEU A 40 -14.63 1.91 -3.48
CA LEU A 40 -13.66 1.68 -2.41
C LEU A 40 -13.89 0.30 -1.78
N GLY A 41 -12.91 -0.58 -1.90
CA GLY A 41 -12.99 -1.97 -1.47
C GLY A 41 -11.64 -2.50 -0.98
N GLY A 42 -11.70 -3.62 -0.25
CA GLY A 42 -10.52 -4.31 0.30
C GLY A 42 -10.16 -5.61 -0.43
N SER A 43 -10.75 -5.89 -1.60
CA SER A 43 -10.57 -7.16 -2.30
C SER A 43 -9.72 -6.98 -3.57
N PRO A 44 -8.42 -7.35 -3.54
CA PRO A 44 -7.51 -7.22 -4.68
C PRO A 44 -8.07 -7.80 -5.98
N GLU A 45 -8.60 -9.03 -5.92
CA GLU A 45 -9.09 -9.75 -7.10
C GLU A 45 -10.28 -9.06 -7.77
N SER A 46 -11.14 -8.39 -6.98
CA SER A 46 -12.27 -7.63 -7.52
C SER A 46 -11.80 -6.44 -8.36
N HIS A 47 -10.74 -5.75 -7.90
CA HIS A 47 -10.16 -4.61 -8.60
C HIS A 47 -9.38 -5.06 -9.84
N ILE A 48 -8.55 -6.11 -9.70
CA ILE A 48 -7.73 -6.64 -10.81
C ILE A 48 -8.61 -7.16 -11.94
N LYS A 49 -9.71 -7.87 -11.63
CA LYS A 49 -10.65 -8.37 -12.65
C LYS A 49 -11.25 -7.24 -13.47
N VAL A 50 -11.64 -6.13 -12.84
CA VAL A 50 -12.22 -4.97 -13.53
C VAL A 50 -11.17 -4.22 -14.32
N LEU A 51 -9.98 -4.03 -13.75
CA LEU A 51 -8.84 -3.40 -14.39
C LEU A 51 -8.52 -4.10 -15.72
N MET A 52 -8.37 -5.43 -15.70
CA MET A 52 -8.03 -6.22 -16.89
C MET A 52 -9.17 -6.29 -17.92
N GLY A 53 -10.42 -6.06 -17.51
CA GLY A 53 -11.60 -6.16 -18.37
C GLY A 53 -12.11 -4.86 -19.01
N LYS A 54 -11.72 -3.67 -18.50
CA LYS A 54 -12.35 -2.38 -18.88
C LYS A 54 -11.38 -1.30 -19.40
N LEU A 55 -10.15 -1.64 -19.76
CA LEU A 55 -9.14 -0.67 -20.19
C LEU A 55 -9.24 -0.31 -21.67
N GLU A 56 -10.26 0.46 -22.02
CA GLU A 56 -10.37 1.16 -23.31
C GLU A 56 -10.08 2.65 -23.12
N CYS A 57 -9.10 3.17 -23.87
CA CYS A 57 -8.73 4.59 -23.83
C CYS A 57 -9.28 5.30 -25.06
N ALA A 58 -10.07 6.35 -24.83
CA ALA A 58 -10.61 7.19 -25.87
C ALA A 58 -10.86 8.60 -25.33
N GLY A 59 -10.78 9.57 -26.24
CA GLY A 59 -11.07 10.97 -25.97
C GLY A 59 -10.09 11.65 -25.02
N GLU A 60 -10.49 12.81 -24.53
CA GLU A 60 -9.67 13.69 -23.70
C GLU A 60 -9.76 13.34 -22.20
N ALA A 61 -8.74 13.74 -21.44
CA ALA A 61 -8.75 13.63 -19.98
C ALA A 61 -9.43 14.87 -19.36
N SER A 62 -10.21 14.68 -18.29
CA SER A 62 -10.74 15.76 -17.44
C SER A 62 -10.32 15.51 -15.98
N LEU A 63 -9.38 16.31 -15.51
CA LEU A 63 -8.88 16.27 -14.14
C LEU A 63 -9.93 16.77 -13.14
N GLN A 64 -10.69 17.80 -13.49
CA GLN A 64 -11.72 18.36 -12.62
C GLN A 64 -12.80 17.32 -12.29
N ASN A 65 -13.38 16.68 -13.31
CA ASN A 65 -14.42 15.66 -13.11
C ASN A 65 -13.89 14.49 -12.28
N ALA A 66 -12.61 14.13 -12.44
CA ALA A 66 -11.98 13.09 -11.66
C ALA A 66 -11.83 13.48 -10.18
N LEU A 67 -11.35 14.70 -9.91
CA LEU A 67 -11.18 15.20 -8.55
C LEU A 67 -12.52 15.41 -7.83
N GLU A 68 -13.56 15.84 -8.53
CA GLU A 68 -14.92 15.96 -7.99
C GLU A 68 -15.49 14.59 -7.60
N LEU A 69 -15.37 13.58 -8.48
CA LEU A 69 -15.80 12.22 -8.17
C LEU A 69 -15.02 11.61 -6.99
N VAL A 70 -13.71 11.84 -6.96
CA VAL A 70 -12.84 11.41 -5.86
C VAL A 70 -13.23 12.10 -4.55
N HIS A 71 -13.52 13.39 -4.58
CA HIS A 71 -13.97 14.15 -3.42
C HIS A 71 -15.25 13.55 -2.84
N GLU A 72 -16.26 13.27 -3.67
CA GLU A 72 -17.52 12.63 -3.23
C GLU A 72 -17.32 11.26 -2.59
N GLN A 73 -16.38 10.45 -3.11
CA GLN A 73 -16.09 9.12 -2.57
C GLN A 73 -15.30 9.19 -1.26
N LEU A 74 -14.26 10.03 -1.20
CA LEU A 74 -13.38 10.13 -0.04
C LEU A 74 -14.00 10.93 1.11
N ASP A 75 -14.99 11.78 0.86
CA ASP A 75 -15.63 12.55 1.93
C ASP A 75 -16.43 11.66 2.90
N GLN A 76 -16.87 10.49 2.43
CA GLN A 76 -17.52 9.47 3.26
C GLN A 76 -16.55 8.81 4.26
N ILE A 77 -15.24 8.94 4.05
CA ILE A 77 -14.23 8.35 4.93
C ILE A 77 -14.14 9.15 6.23
N PRO A 78 -14.14 8.51 7.41
CA PRO A 78 -13.96 9.19 8.68
C PRO A 78 -12.69 10.05 8.74
N SER A 79 -12.71 11.09 9.57
CA SER A 79 -11.61 12.07 9.68
C SER A 79 -10.26 11.51 10.13
N TYR A 80 -10.23 10.31 10.73
CA TYR A 80 -8.99 9.61 11.08
C TYR A 80 -8.38 8.83 9.91
N GLY A 81 -9.13 8.64 8.82
CA GLY A 81 -8.65 7.94 7.65
C GLY A 81 -7.78 8.86 6.79
N HIS A 82 -6.64 8.36 6.35
CA HIS A 82 -5.86 9.02 5.32
C HIS A 82 -6.59 8.94 3.99
N ARG A 83 -6.77 10.11 3.34
CA ARG A 83 -7.44 10.25 2.05
C ARG A 83 -6.36 10.51 1.00
N GLU A 84 -6.06 9.50 0.19
CA GLU A 84 -4.97 9.54 -0.79
C GLU A 84 -5.47 9.21 -2.19
N VAL A 85 -4.87 9.87 -3.17
CA VAL A 85 -5.20 9.73 -4.59
C VAL A 85 -3.91 9.61 -5.38
N ILE A 86 -3.79 8.57 -6.19
CA ILE A 86 -2.69 8.37 -7.12
C ILE A 86 -3.25 8.47 -8.53
N ILE A 87 -2.83 9.49 -9.28
CA ILE A 87 -3.29 9.74 -10.65
C ILE A 87 -2.20 9.33 -11.61
N LEU A 88 -2.44 8.29 -12.40
CA LEU A 88 -1.59 7.95 -13.53
C LEU A 88 -2.02 8.77 -14.74
N TYR A 89 -1.22 9.78 -15.10
CA TYR A 89 -1.61 10.78 -16.08
C TYR A 89 -0.79 10.66 -17.36
N SER A 90 -1.46 10.30 -18.47
CA SER A 90 -0.82 10.13 -19.78
C SER A 90 -1.05 11.29 -20.73
N ALA A 91 -2.10 12.09 -20.51
CA ALA A 91 -2.42 13.22 -21.37
C ALA A 91 -1.45 14.39 -21.14
N LEU A 92 -1.31 15.26 -22.14
CA LEU A 92 -0.52 16.51 -22.05
C LEU A 92 -1.40 17.75 -21.88
N SER A 93 -2.70 17.54 -21.78
CA SER A 93 -3.74 18.54 -21.59
C SER A 93 -4.84 17.97 -20.70
N THR A 94 -5.64 18.85 -20.12
CA THR A 94 -6.87 18.51 -19.42
C THR A 94 -7.99 19.35 -20.03
N CYS A 95 -9.15 18.74 -20.24
CA CYS A 95 -10.34 19.36 -20.81
C CYS A 95 -11.42 19.41 -19.73
N ASP A 96 -11.39 20.47 -18.93
CA ASP A 96 -12.25 20.64 -17.76
C ASP A 96 -13.39 21.63 -18.03
N PRO A 97 -14.58 21.42 -17.43
CA PRO A 97 -15.73 22.29 -17.66
C PRO A 97 -15.63 23.67 -16.98
N GLY A 98 -14.86 23.79 -15.90
CA GLY A 98 -14.72 25.01 -15.11
C GLY A 98 -13.28 25.25 -14.63
N ASP A 99 -13.13 26.00 -13.54
CA ASP A 99 -11.82 26.28 -12.95
C ASP A 99 -11.35 25.12 -12.06
N VAL A 100 -10.35 24.39 -12.55
CA VAL A 100 -9.70 23.30 -11.80
C VAL A 100 -9.03 23.78 -10.51
N MET A 101 -8.64 25.06 -10.43
CA MET A 101 -7.95 25.63 -9.26
C MET A 101 -8.87 25.66 -8.04
N GLU A 102 -10.16 25.95 -8.22
CA GLU A 102 -11.16 25.86 -7.14
C GLU A 102 -11.31 24.42 -6.64
N THR A 103 -11.29 23.45 -7.55
CA THR A 103 -11.40 22.03 -7.21
C THR A 103 -10.17 21.55 -6.44
N ILE A 104 -8.98 22.01 -6.81
CA ILE A 104 -7.74 21.77 -6.06
C ILE A 104 -7.85 22.32 -4.63
N GLN A 105 -8.39 23.52 -4.46
CA GLN A 105 -8.62 24.10 -3.13
C GLN A 105 -9.67 23.30 -2.33
N LYS A 106 -10.73 22.79 -2.96
CA LYS A 106 -11.70 21.88 -2.31
C LYS A 106 -11.03 20.60 -1.82
N CYS A 107 -10.16 19.98 -2.61
CA CYS A 107 -9.39 18.80 -2.22
C CYS A 107 -8.47 19.09 -1.02
N LYS A 108 -7.76 20.23 -1.04
CA LYS A 108 -6.91 20.69 0.05
C LYS A 108 -7.68 20.88 1.35
N ASN A 109 -8.82 21.58 1.29
CA ASN A 109 -9.69 21.80 2.45
C ASN A 109 -10.24 20.48 3.03
N SER A 110 -10.42 19.48 2.17
CA SER A 110 -10.90 18.15 2.54
C SER A 110 -9.79 17.19 2.96
N LYS A 111 -8.54 17.70 3.08
CA LYS A 111 -7.33 16.96 3.46
C LYS A 111 -7.04 15.74 2.58
N ILE A 112 -7.34 15.86 1.29
CA ILE A 112 -7.06 14.82 0.30
C ILE A 112 -5.66 15.07 -0.26
N ARG A 113 -4.77 14.09 -0.12
CA ARG A 113 -3.42 14.12 -0.67
C ARG A 113 -3.41 13.53 -2.08
N CYS A 114 -3.08 14.34 -3.08
CA CYS A 114 -3.06 13.92 -4.48
C CYS A 114 -1.63 13.81 -5.00
N SER A 115 -1.21 12.61 -5.40
CA SER A 115 0.06 12.37 -6.09
C SER A 115 -0.20 12.01 -7.55
N VAL A 116 0.67 12.44 -8.46
CA VAL A 116 0.51 12.23 -9.90
C VAL A 116 1.78 11.64 -10.49
N ILE A 117 1.63 10.61 -11.30
CA ILE A 117 2.71 10.01 -12.09
C ILE A 117 2.42 10.30 -13.56
N GLY A 118 3.18 11.21 -14.15
CA GLY A 118 3.12 11.55 -15.57
C GLY A 118 3.90 10.54 -16.43
N LEU A 119 3.38 10.14 -17.60
CA LEU A 119 4.07 9.19 -18.48
C LEU A 119 5.05 9.81 -19.49
N SER A 120 5.08 11.14 -19.67
CA SER A 120 5.89 11.73 -20.73
C SER A 120 6.41 13.13 -20.41
N ALA A 121 5.54 14.02 -19.96
CA ALA A 121 5.92 15.38 -19.65
C ALA A 121 5.33 15.84 -18.33
N GLU A 122 5.98 16.85 -17.75
CA GLU A 122 5.47 17.56 -16.60
C GLU A 122 4.37 18.55 -16.99
N LEU A 123 3.25 18.48 -16.28
CA LEU A 123 2.12 19.38 -16.42
C LEU A 123 2.07 20.35 -15.24
N TYR A 124 2.04 21.65 -15.53
CA TYR A 124 2.00 22.69 -14.51
C TYR A 124 0.82 22.50 -13.52
N ILE A 125 -0.38 22.21 -14.03
CA ILE A 125 -1.59 22.03 -13.20
C ILE A 125 -1.42 20.81 -12.27
N CYS A 126 -0.89 19.70 -12.78
CA CYS A 126 -0.66 18.50 -11.97
C CYS A 126 0.43 18.72 -10.91
N LYS A 127 1.50 19.46 -11.25
CA LYS A 127 2.54 19.85 -10.29
C LYS A 127 1.94 20.73 -9.18
N TYR A 128 1.14 21.72 -9.56
CA TYR A 128 0.46 22.62 -8.62
C TYR A 128 -0.50 21.85 -7.70
N LEU A 129 -1.30 20.93 -8.24
CA LEU A 129 -2.16 20.03 -7.45
C LEU A 129 -1.36 19.26 -6.39
N CYS A 130 -0.23 18.66 -6.77
CA CYS A 130 0.60 17.89 -5.83
C CYS A 130 1.19 18.79 -4.74
N GLN A 131 1.68 19.98 -5.11
CA GLN A 131 2.25 20.94 -4.16
C GLN A 131 1.21 21.44 -3.15
N GLU A 132 0.00 21.78 -3.60
CA GLU A 132 -1.07 22.29 -2.73
C GLU A 132 -1.64 21.23 -1.79
N THR A 133 -1.66 19.97 -2.22
CA THR A 133 -2.22 18.85 -1.45
C THR A 133 -1.18 18.05 -0.66
N GLY A 134 0.11 18.39 -0.76
CA GLY A 134 1.21 17.69 -0.11
C GLY A 134 1.55 16.32 -0.72
N GLY A 135 1.15 16.08 -1.97
CA GLY A 135 1.50 14.90 -2.75
C GLY A 135 2.83 15.03 -3.50
N LEU A 136 3.11 14.03 -4.33
CA LEU A 136 4.32 13.96 -5.15
C LEU A 136 3.96 13.98 -6.65
N TYR A 137 4.73 14.73 -7.43
CA TYR A 137 4.64 14.71 -8.89
C TYR A 137 5.91 14.07 -9.46
N SER A 138 5.76 12.95 -10.16
CA SER A 138 6.88 12.21 -10.77
C SER A 138 6.61 11.97 -12.24
N VAL A 139 7.67 11.88 -13.06
CA VAL A 139 7.56 11.56 -14.49
C VAL A 139 8.29 10.26 -14.77
N ALA A 140 7.54 9.27 -15.27
CA ALA A 140 8.10 7.99 -15.67
C ALA A 140 8.90 8.14 -16.97
N LEU A 141 10.09 7.52 -17.00
CA LEU A 141 11.02 7.57 -18.14
C LEU A 141 10.90 6.32 -19.01
N ASP A 142 10.73 5.17 -18.36
CA ASP A 142 10.56 3.87 -19.00
C ASP A 142 9.60 2.99 -18.16
N GLU A 143 9.38 1.75 -18.62
CA GLU A 143 8.47 0.80 -17.95
C GLU A 143 8.96 0.39 -16.56
N ALA A 144 10.28 0.24 -16.36
CA ALA A 144 10.85 -0.15 -15.08
C ALA A 144 10.72 0.98 -14.06
N HIS A 145 11.04 2.21 -14.47
CA HIS A 145 10.87 3.40 -13.67
C HIS A 145 9.40 3.65 -13.33
N LEU A 146 8.46 3.42 -14.25
CA LEU A 146 7.02 3.49 -13.94
C LEU A 146 6.64 2.50 -12.83
N LYS A 147 7.16 1.27 -12.88
CA LYS A 147 6.91 0.27 -11.85
C LYS A 147 7.43 0.73 -10.49
N GLU A 148 8.66 1.24 -10.45
CA GLU A 148 9.28 1.77 -9.23
C GLU A 148 8.44 2.91 -8.64
N LEU A 149 8.10 3.93 -9.45
CA LEU A 149 7.31 5.08 -9.01
C LEU A 149 5.93 4.68 -8.46
N ILE A 150 5.26 3.70 -9.07
CA ILE A 150 3.97 3.22 -8.57
C ILE A 150 4.17 2.47 -7.24
N LEU A 151 5.19 1.61 -7.13
CA LEU A 151 5.45 0.83 -5.92
C LEU A 151 5.95 1.67 -4.74
N GLU A 152 6.58 2.82 -4.99
CA GLU A 152 6.93 3.80 -3.95
C GLU A 152 5.72 4.31 -3.15
N HIS A 153 4.52 4.25 -3.75
CA HIS A 153 3.27 4.59 -3.07
C HIS A 153 2.62 3.41 -2.33
N ALA A 154 3.22 2.21 -2.34
CA ALA A 154 2.73 1.08 -1.58
C ALA A 154 2.85 1.27 -0.05
N PRO A 155 4.01 1.68 0.51
CA PRO A 155 4.10 1.95 1.95
C PRO A 155 3.25 3.17 2.35
N PRO A 156 2.62 3.14 3.54
CA PRO A 156 1.82 4.26 4.00
C PRO A 156 2.73 5.48 4.24
N PRO A 157 2.40 6.66 3.71
CA PRO A 157 3.23 7.82 3.93
C PRO A 157 3.19 8.29 5.40
N PRO A 158 4.21 9.02 5.85
CA PRO A 158 4.19 9.59 7.19
C PRO A 158 3.04 10.57 7.33
N ALA A 159 2.23 10.39 8.38
CA ALA A 159 1.17 11.32 8.72
C ALA A 159 1.78 12.68 9.12
N ILE A 160 1.22 13.77 8.60
CA ILE A 160 1.54 15.12 9.08
C ILE A 160 0.99 15.22 10.52
N ALA A 161 1.87 15.53 11.48
CA ALA A 161 1.56 15.47 12.91
C ALA A 161 0.32 16.28 13.32
N GLU A 162 0.04 17.39 12.64
CA GLU A 162 -1.13 18.24 12.87
C GLU A 162 -2.48 17.56 12.55
N PHE A 163 -2.47 16.53 11.70
CA PHE A 163 -3.66 15.80 11.26
C PHE A 163 -3.78 14.40 11.88
N ALA A 164 -2.78 13.95 12.64
CA ALA A 164 -2.74 12.64 13.28
C ALA A 164 -3.53 12.62 14.61
N ILE A 165 -4.85 12.80 14.54
CA ILE A 165 -5.72 12.64 15.72
C ILE A 165 -5.89 11.14 16.00
N ALA A 166 -5.31 10.66 17.09
CA ALA A 166 -5.45 9.27 17.51
C ALA A 166 -6.90 8.98 17.94
N ASN A 167 -7.61 8.22 17.11
CA ASN A 167 -8.97 7.76 17.38
C ASN A 167 -9.00 6.27 17.67
N LEU A 168 -9.74 5.87 18.71
CA LEU A 168 -9.92 4.47 19.06
C LEU A 168 -11.05 3.86 18.23
N ILE A 169 -10.69 2.96 17.32
CA ILE A 169 -11.65 2.26 16.45
C ILE A 169 -11.99 0.90 17.06
N LYS A 170 -13.28 0.57 17.11
CA LYS A 170 -13.73 -0.76 17.53
C LYS A 170 -13.58 -1.71 16.34
N MET A 171 -12.74 -2.72 16.48
CA MET A 171 -12.56 -3.80 15.50
C MET A 171 -13.12 -5.13 16.01
N GLY A 172 -13.54 -6.00 15.09
CA GLY A 172 -13.99 -7.36 15.38
C GLY A 172 -13.02 -8.40 14.83
N PHE A 173 -12.68 -9.39 15.64
CA PHE A 173 -11.89 -10.56 15.24
C PHE A 173 -12.83 -11.76 15.06
N PRO A 174 -13.31 -12.03 13.84
CA PRO A 174 -14.23 -13.13 13.61
C PRO A 174 -13.49 -14.47 13.61
N GLN A 175 -14.16 -15.50 14.10
CA GLN A 175 -13.66 -16.87 14.02
C GLN A 175 -14.01 -17.47 12.66
N ARG A 176 -13.09 -18.25 12.10
CA ARG A 176 -13.32 -19.03 10.87
C ARG A 176 -14.17 -20.25 11.22
N ALA A 177 -15.30 -20.41 10.56
CA ALA A 177 -16.15 -21.58 10.71
C ALA A 177 -15.50 -22.81 10.06
N ALA A 178 -15.82 -24.00 10.59
CA ALA A 178 -15.35 -25.28 10.03
C ALA A 178 -15.76 -25.45 8.56
N GLU A 179 -14.88 -26.05 7.78
CA GLU A 179 -15.12 -26.38 6.38
C GLU A 179 -16.21 -27.47 6.28
N GLY A 180 -17.20 -27.28 5.39
CA GLY A 180 -18.29 -28.25 5.16
C GLY A 180 -19.70 -27.74 5.45
N VAL A 181 -19.87 -26.53 5.99
CA VAL A 181 -21.20 -25.94 6.24
C VAL A 181 -21.57 -25.00 5.09
N ILE A 182 -22.70 -25.27 4.42
CA ILE A 182 -23.29 -24.34 3.45
C ILE A 182 -23.77 -23.11 4.21
N SER A 183 -23.26 -21.94 3.83
CA SER A 183 -23.74 -20.67 4.40
C SER A 183 -24.17 -19.70 3.32
N ILE A 184 -25.29 -19.05 3.57
CA ILE A 184 -25.63 -17.81 2.88
C ILE A 184 -24.78 -16.71 3.50
N CYS A 185 -23.95 -16.09 2.68
CA CYS A 185 -23.12 -14.96 3.11
C CYS A 185 -23.91 -13.66 3.01
N SER A 186 -23.72 -12.74 3.96
CA SER A 186 -24.33 -11.40 3.90
C SER A 186 -23.73 -10.52 2.80
N CYS A 187 -22.57 -10.90 2.25
CA CYS A 187 -21.85 -10.14 1.23
C CYS A 187 -22.47 -10.32 -0.17
N HIS A 188 -22.69 -11.57 -0.60
CA HIS A 188 -23.16 -11.88 -1.95
C HIS A 188 -24.62 -12.33 -1.99
N LYS A 189 -25.25 -12.56 -0.82
CA LYS A 189 -26.59 -13.18 -0.69
C LYS A 189 -26.70 -14.55 -1.40
N GLU A 190 -25.55 -15.14 -1.72
CA GLU A 190 -25.41 -16.45 -2.35
C GLU A 190 -24.94 -17.48 -1.31
N ALA A 191 -25.39 -18.72 -1.50
CA ALA A 191 -24.90 -19.86 -0.74
C ALA A 191 -23.50 -20.23 -1.25
N LYS A 192 -22.46 -19.90 -0.47
CA LYS A 192 -21.09 -20.35 -0.78
C LYS A 192 -20.77 -21.61 0.00
N PHE A 193 -20.14 -22.56 -0.69
CA PHE A 193 -19.58 -23.78 -0.12
C PHE A 193 -18.16 -23.47 0.35
N GLY A 194 -17.89 -23.56 1.65
CA GLY A 194 -16.58 -23.25 2.23
C GLY A 194 -16.65 -22.44 3.51
N GLY A 195 -15.59 -22.53 4.33
CA GLY A 195 -15.52 -21.85 5.62
C GLY A 195 -15.61 -20.33 5.48
N GLY A 196 -16.56 -19.72 6.19
CA GLY A 196 -16.73 -18.27 6.29
C GLY A 196 -16.36 -17.73 7.67
N TYR A 197 -16.27 -16.42 7.79
CA TYR A 197 -16.01 -15.72 9.03
C TYR A 197 -17.31 -15.29 9.71
N THR A 198 -17.42 -15.49 11.01
CA THR A 198 -18.61 -15.10 11.78
C THR A 198 -18.36 -13.80 12.54
N CYS A 199 -19.12 -12.75 12.23
CA CYS A 199 -19.05 -11.46 12.92
C CYS A 199 -19.29 -11.64 14.42
N PRO A 200 -18.40 -11.16 15.31
CA PRO A 200 -18.56 -11.36 16.75
C PRO A 200 -19.77 -10.63 17.32
N ARG A 201 -20.19 -9.49 16.72
CA ARG A 201 -21.28 -8.62 17.19
C ARG A 201 -22.67 -9.11 16.75
N CYS A 202 -22.91 -9.26 15.45
CA CYS A 202 -24.24 -9.60 14.92
C CYS A 202 -24.36 -11.04 14.42
N LYS A 203 -23.29 -11.84 14.52
CA LYS A 203 -23.23 -13.23 14.03
C LYS A 203 -23.46 -13.43 12.52
N ALA A 204 -23.47 -12.33 11.75
CA ALA A 204 -23.48 -12.37 10.30
C ALA A 204 -22.27 -13.12 9.74
N ARG A 205 -22.48 -13.87 8.66
CA ARG A 205 -21.40 -14.60 7.97
C ARG A 205 -20.85 -13.79 6.80
N VAL A 206 -19.53 -13.77 6.73
CA VAL A 206 -18.74 -12.98 5.77
C VAL A 206 -17.76 -13.91 5.06
N CYS A 207 -17.54 -13.71 3.77
CA CYS A 207 -16.68 -14.58 2.96
C CYS A 207 -15.20 -14.32 3.19
N GLU A 208 -14.81 -13.04 3.21
CA GLU A 208 -13.42 -12.60 3.14
C GLU A 208 -13.14 -11.55 4.20
N LEU A 209 -11.87 -11.48 4.60
CA LEU A 209 -11.34 -10.45 5.48
C LEU A 209 -10.17 -9.78 4.79
N PRO A 210 -9.90 -8.51 5.12
CA PRO A 210 -10.67 -7.64 6.00
C PRO A 210 -11.87 -7.02 5.29
N THR A 211 -12.96 -6.78 6.02
CA THR A 211 -14.14 -6.12 5.44
C THR A 211 -15.03 -5.53 6.53
N GLU A 212 -15.94 -4.63 6.13
CA GLU A 212 -16.94 -4.08 7.02
C GLU A 212 -18.21 -4.96 7.05
N CYS A 213 -18.72 -5.22 8.25
CA CYS A 213 -19.94 -5.99 8.39
C CYS A 213 -21.18 -5.18 7.95
N ARG A 214 -21.80 -5.56 6.83
CA ARG A 214 -22.99 -4.91 6.25
C ARG A 214 -24.23 -4.82 7.17
N ILE A 215 -24.27 -5.57 8.27
CA ILE A 215 -25.39 -5.55 9.22
C ILE A 215 -25.14 -4.60 10.40
N CYS A 216 -23.91 -4.52 10.91
CA CYS A 216 -23.62 -3.81 12.16
C CYS A 216 -22.51 -2.74 12.06
N GLY A 217 -21.95 -2.55 10.86
CA GLY A 217 -20.89 -1.57 10.57
C GLY A 217 -19.54 -1.86 11.26
N LEU A 218 -19.37 -3.03 11.86
CA LEU A 218 -18.12 -3.38 12.54
C LEU A 218 -17.06 -3.79 11.51
N THR A 219 -15.89 -3.14 11.53
CA THR A 219 -14.71 -3.55 10.76
C THR A 219 -14.22 -4.90 11.27
N LEU A 220 -14.20 -5.90 10.39
CA LEU A 220 -13.75 -7.26 10.68
C LEU A 220 -12.35 -7.48 10.13
N VAL A 221 -11.44 -7.87 11.00
CA VAL A 221 -10.02 -8.06 10.68
C VAL A 221 -9.49 -9.34 11.31
N SER A 222 -8.45 -9.91 10.73
CA SER A 222 -7.72 -11.04 11.33
C SER A 222 -6.48 -10.51 12.06
N SER A 223 -6.02 -11.22 13.10
CA SER A 223 -4.77 -10.87 13.78
C SER A 223 -3.55 -10.83 12.83
N PRO A 224 -3.42 -11.75 11.85
CA PRO A 224 -2.37 -11.65 10.82
C PRO A 224 -2.41 -10.37 9.99
N HIS A 225 -3.60 -9.82 9.70
CA HIS A 225 -3.70 -8.56 8.95
C HIS A 225 -3.13 -7.39 9.75
N LEU A 226 -3.42 -7.33 11.05
CA LEU A 226 -2.81 -6.31 11.89
C LEU A 226 -1.29 -6.52 11.97
N ALA A 227 -0.85 -7.75 12.22
CA ALA A 227 0.57 -8.10 12.32
C ALA A 227 1.37 -7.70 11.07
N ARG A 228 0.78 -7.84 9.87
CA ARG A 228 1.39 -7.40 8.62
C ARG A 228 1.57 -5.89 8.51
N SER A 229 0.95 -5.05 9.32
CA SER A 229 1.24 -3.61 9.32
C SER A 229 2.22 -3.18 10.42
N TYR A 230 2.69 -4.11 11.27
CA TYR A 230 3.60 -3.78 12.38
C TYR A 230 4.96 -3.29 11.90
N HIS A 231 5.45 -3.74 10.75
CA HIS A 231 6.77 -3.34 10.26
C HIS A 231 6.84 -1.86 9.88
N HIS A 232 5.72 -1.26 9.46
CA HIS A 232 5.62 0.19 9.27
C HIS A 232 5.65 0.95 10.61
N LEU A 233 5.11 0.37 11.68
CA LEU A 233 5.07 0.98 13.02
C LEU A 233 6.41 0.85 13.75
N PHE A 234 7.11 -0.26 13.54
CA PHE A 234 8.37 -0.59 14.23
C PHE A 234 9.40 -1.11 13.23
N PRO A 235 9.91 -0.25 12.33
CA PRO A 235 10.89 -0.67 11.34
C PRO A 235 12.18 -1.17 12.02
N VAL A 236 12.82 -2.14 11.38
CA VAL A 236 14.16 -2.58 11.77
C VAL A 236 15.12 -1.42 11.51
N THR A 237 15.92 -1.07 12.51
CA THR A 237 16.96 -0.05 12.36
C THR A 237 18.01 -0.54 11.37
N PRO A 238 18.42 0.29 10.39
CA PRO A 238 19.48 -0.06 9.46
C PRO A 238 20.71 -0.59 10.19
N PHE A 239 21.33 -1.63 9.64
CA PHE A 239 22.52 -2.21 10.23
C PHE A 239 23.76 -1.36 9.92
N ASP A 240 24.70 -1.33 10.86
CA ASP A 240 25.93 -0.55 10.73
C ASP A 240 26.95 -1.34 9.90
N ASP A 241 27.55 -0.67 8.90
CA ASP A 241 28.64 -1.22 8.12
C ASP A 241 29.88 -1.48 8.98
N VAL A 242 30.39 -2.70 8.95
CA VAL A 242 31.62 -3.05 9.66
C VAL A 242 32.82 -2.77 8.76
N ALA A 243 33.54 -1.67 9.05
CA ALA A 243 34.74 -1.29 8.31
C ALA A 243 35.77 -2.44 8.27
N PRO A 244 36.41 -2.76 7.13
CA PRO A 244 37.29 -3.93 7.00
C PRO A 244 38.56 -3.91 7.88
N LEU A 245 38.91 -2.77 8.47
CA LEU A 245 40.19 -2.51 9.15
C LEU A 245 40.22 -2.82 10.66
N VAL A 246 39.14 -3.32 11.25
CA VAL A 246 39.11 -3.60 12.71
C VAL A 246 39.79 -4.95 13.01
N PRO A 247 40.84 -5.00 13.85
CA PRO A 247 41.68 -6.19 14.03
C PRO A 247 40.94 -7.44 14.54
N ASN A 248 41.40 -8.58 14.02
CA ASN A 248 40.79 -9.92 13.87
C ASN A 248 40.27 -10.68 15.12
N HIS A 249 40.24 -10.10 16.33
CA HIS A 249 40.01 -10.91 17.54
C HIS A 249 38.57 -10.98 18.06
N ARG A 250 37.60 -10.28 17.44
CA ARG A 250 36.19 -10.29 17.85
C ARG A 250 35.16 -10.46 16.73
N ARG A 251 35.60 -10.77 15.49
CA ARG A 251 34.66 -10.97 14.39
C ARG A 251 34.14 -12.40 14.38
N PRO A 252 32.81 -12.62 14.32
CA PRO A 252 32.29 -13.94 14.07
C PRO A 252 32.66 -14.39 12.66
N LYS A 253 32.95 -15.67 12.51
CA LYS A 253 33.33 -16.29 11.23
C LYS A 253 32.12 -16.56 10.35
N THR A 254 30.92 -16.58 10.93
CA THR A 254 29.68 -17.00 10.29
C THR A 254 28.60 -15.93 10.48
N CYS A 255 27.73 -15.79 9.48
CA CYS A 255 26.53 -14.99 9.55
C CYS A 255 25.57 -15.58 10.59
N PHE A 256 24.98 -14.75 11.46
CA PHE A 256 24.00 -15.22 12.45
C PHE A 256 22.72 -15.77 11.80
N GLY A 257 22.29 -15.20 10.67
CA GLY A 257 21.07 -15.60 9.97
C GLY A 257 21.22 -16.90 9.18
N CYS A 258 22.11 -16.92 8.19
CA CYS A 258 22.25 -18.05 7.25
C CYS A 258 23.38 -19.03 7.60
N GLN A 259 24.17 -18.74 8.65
CA GLN A 259 25.34 -19.54 9.06
C GLN A 259 26.47 -19.66 8.02
N GLN A 260 26.38 -18.97 6.88
CA GLN A 260 27.43 -18.94 5.87
C GLN A 260 28.67 -18.20 6.36
N SER A 261 29.83 -18.56 5.82
CA SER A 261 31.11 -17.90 6.14
C SER A 261 31.10 -16.43 5.71
N LEU A 262 31.45 -15.53 6.61
CA LEU A 262 31.67 -14.10 6.32
C LEU A 262 33.09 -13.81 5.80
N LEU A 263 33.90 -14.87 5.62
CA LEU A 263 35.26 -14.79 5.12
C LEU A 263 35.29 -15.13 3.62
N ASN A 264 35.97 -14.30 2.85
CA ASN A 264 36.26 -14.54 1.45
C ASN A 264 37.39 -15.58 1.29
N PRO A 265 37.55 -16.20 0.11
CA PRO A 265 38.68 -17.09 -0.18
C PRO A 265 40.01 -16.42 0.16
N GLY A 266 40.80 -17.02 1.04
CA GLY A 266 42.04 -16.44 1.58
C GLY A 266 41.92 -15.79 2.96
N ASN A 267 40.86 -16.07 3.74
CA ASN A 267 40.64 -15.52 5.09
C ASN A 267 40.55 -13.98 5.15
N ILE A 268 40.23 -13.35 4.04
CA ILE A 268 40.01 -11.90 3.97
C ILE A 268 38.59 -11.64 4.48
N PRO A 269 38.39 -10.72 5.45
CA PRO A 269 37.06 -10.40 5.93
C PRO A 269 36.21 -9.83 4.78
N GLY A 270 35.09 -10.49 4.49
CA GLY A 270 34.08 -9.99 3.57
C GLY A 270 33.32 -8.80 4.14
N ARG A 271 32.48 -8.17 3.32
CA ARG A 271 31.55 -7.15 3.79
C ARG A 271 30.51 -7.80 4.70
N CYS A 272 30.36 -7.25 5.90
CA CYS A 272 29.35 -7.67 6.86
C CYS A 272 28.78 -6.44 7.55
N VAL A 273 27.55 -6.58 8.02
CA VAL A 273 26.80 -5.54 8.71
C VAL A 273 26.48 -6.00 10.12
N THR A 274 26.32 -5.07 11.05
CA THR A 274 26.03 -5.37 12.46
C THR A 274 24.75 -4.69 12.91
N CYS A 275 23.88 -5.44 13.58
CA CYS A 275 22.69 -4.86 14.18
C CYS A 275 23.06 -4.00 15.41
N PRO A 276 22.66 -2.73 15.49
CA PRO A 276 23.03 -1.84 16.60
C PRO A 276 22.44 -2.28 17.96
N LYS A 277 21.33 -3.03 17.94
CA LYS A 277 20.62 -3.48 19.15
C LYS A 277 21.21 -4.77 19.74
N CYS A 278 21.22 -5.86 18.97
CA CYS A 278 21.69 -7.16 19.45
C CYS A 278 23.20 -7.39 19.23
N LYS A 279 23.87 -6.51 18.47
CA LYS A 279 25.30 -6.59 18.12
C LYS A 279 25.71 -7.89 17.41
N GLN A 280 24.74 -8.58 16.79
CA GLN A 280 24.98 -9.74 15.94
C GLN A 280 25.34 -9.31 14.52
N PHE A 281 26.07 -10.19 13.83
CA PHE A 281 26.62 -9.92 12.50
C PHE A 281 25.87 -10.68 11.42
N PHE A 282 25.62 -10.01 10.30
CA PHE A 282 24.87 -10.54 9.16
C PHE A 282 25.65 -10.31 7.85
N CYS A 283 25.44 -11.19 6.86
CA CYS A 283 25.86 -10.94 5.48
C CYS A 283 24.87 -9.97 4.80
N LEU A 284 25.28 -9.40 3.66
CA LEU A 284 24.44 -8.47 2.90
C LEU A 284 23.12 -9.10 2.43
N ASP A 285 23.12 -10.36 2.03
CA ASP A 285 21.88 -11.04 1.61
C ASP A 285 20.89 -11.20 2.77
N CYS A 286 21.40 -11.52 3.97
CA CYS A 286 20.58 -11.56 5.18
C CYS A 286 20.10 -10.17 5.58
N ASP A 287 20.90 -9.13 5.37
CA ASP A 287 20.53 -7.75 5.64
C ASP A 287 19.35 -7.31 4.77
N ILE A 288 19.46 -7.54 3.45
CA ILE A 288 18.40 -7.29 2.47
C ILE A 288 17.14 -8.07 2.86
N TYR A 289 17.26 -9.38 3.11
CA TYR A 289 16.11 -10.21 3.49
C TYR A 289 15.45 -9.75 4.80
N ILE A 290 16.24 -9.32 5.79
CA ILE A 290 15.71 -8.82 7.07
C ILE A 290 14.94 -7.52 6.86
N HIS A 291 15.45 -6.59 6.05
CA HIS A 291 14.84 -5.28 5.87
C HIS A 291 13.69 -5.28 4.85
N GLU A 292 13.73 -6.13 3.83
CA GLU A 292 12.73 -6.17 2.75
C GLU A 292 11.62 -7.20 2.95
N SER A 293 11.88 -8.33 3.62
CA SER A 293 10.91 -9.44 3.69
C SER A 293 10.54 -9.84 5.11
N LEU A 294 11.53 -10.03 6.00
CA LEU A 294 11.28 -10.55 7.34
C LEU A 294 10.79 -9.46 8.31
N HIS A 295 11.25 -8.23 8.10
CA HIS A 295 11.03 -7.04 8.93
C HIS A 295 11.25 -7.23 10.43
N ASN A 296 12.05 -8.22 10.80
CA ASN A 296 12.40 -8.55 12.18
C ASN A 296 13.86 -9.00 12.22
N CYS A 297 14.64 -8.51 13.18
CA CYS A 297 16.01 -8.97 13.37
C CYS A 297 16.00 -10.26 14.21
N PRO A 298 16.45 -11.42 13.66
CA PRO A 298 16.45 -12.69 14.39
C PRO A 298 17.26 -12.65 15.69
N GLY A 299 18.35 -11.86 15.71
CA GLY A 299 19.18 -11.69 16.90
C GLY A 299 18.49 -10.90 18.01
N CYS A 300 17.61 -9.95 17.68
CA CYS A 300 16.85 -9.19 18.67
C CYS A 300 15.71 -10.02 19.27
N GLU A 301 15.01 -10.80 18.45
CA GLU A 301 13.92 -11.67 18.94
C GLU A 301 14.44 -12.86 19.75
N GLY A 302 15.64 -13.39 19.45
CA GLY A 302 16.27 -14.44 20.25
C GLY A 302 16.80 -13.99 21.63
N LEU A 303 16.89 -12.68 21.88
CA LEU A 303 17.27 -12.10 23.16
C LEU A 303 16.06 -11.78 24.06
N ARG A 304 14.85 -11.99 23.55
CA ARG A 304 13.59 -11.56 24.17
C ARG A 304 12.97 -12.62 25.07
#